data_AF-A0A7K9GPD2-F1
#
_entry.id   AF-A0A7K9GPD2-F1
#
_cell.length_a   1.000
_cell.length_b   1.000
_cell.length_c   1.000
_cell.angle_alpha   90.00
_cell.angle_beta   90.00
_cell.angle_gamma   90.00
#
_symmetry.space_group_name_H-M   'P 1'
#
loop_
_entity.id
_entity.type
_entity.pdbx_description
1 polymer ?
#
loop_
_entity_poly.entity_id
_entity_poly.type
_entity_poly.pdbx_seq_one_letter_code
_entity_poly.pdbx_strand_id
1 'polypeptide(L)'
;APPGHTQDGGQETSFRWQCVEQPIGKLLFRRFLEGSAEFAAAGALWAEIEAFEQCEDDEREAAAKKLRSRFFTPGGSEHCGFLSAAATAPPAG
;
A
#
# COMPACT_ATOMS: atom_id res chain seq x y z
N ALA A 1 43.28 0.21 -12.65
CA ALA A 1 42.48 0.37 -11.42
C ALA A 1 41.14 -0.32 -11.66
N PRO A 2 40.59 -1.08 -10.70
CA PRO A 2 39.24 -1.61 -10.87
C PRO A 2 38.24 -0.44 -10.82
N PRO A 3 37.10 -0.53 -11.50
CA PRO A 3 36.04 0.47 -11.36
C PRO A 3 35.36 0.23 -10.01
N GLY A 4 35.82 0.92 -8.97
CA GLY A 4 35.39 0.69 -7.59
C GLY A 4 34.37 1.71 -7.12
N HIS A 5 33.09 1.36 -7.27
CA HIS A 5 31.92 1.88 -6.56
C HIS A 5 31.70 3.41 -6.59
N THR A 6 30.89 3.84 -7.56
CA THR A 6 30.06 5.04 -7.39
C THR A 6 29.28 4.87 -6.09
N GLN A 7 29.35 5.88 -5.22
CA GLN A 7 28.75 5.90 -3.89
C GLN A 7 27.21 5.82 -3.99
N ASP A 8 26.67 4.60 -4.04
CA ASP A 8 25.23 4.29 -4.00
C ASP A 8 24.71 4.21 -2.56
N GLY A 9 25.15 5.13 -1.69
CA GLY A 9 24.72 5.17 -0.29
C GLY A 9 23.24 5.51 -0.10
N GLY A 10 22.52 5.85 -1.17
CA GLY A 10 21.11 6.23 -1.14
C GLY A 10 20.15 5.06 -1.36
N GLN A 11 20.52 4.03 -2.15
CA GLN A 11 19.61 2.90 -2.40
C GLN A 11 19.57 1.93 -1.21
N GLU A 12 20.69 1.68 -0.53
CA GLU A 12 20.75 0.72 0.59
C GLU A 12 19.81 1.05 1.76
N THR A 13 19.55 2.33 2.03
CA THR A 13 18.65 2.76 3.13
C THR A 13 17.29 3.26 2.64
N SER A 14 17.03 3.25 1.34
CA SER A 14 15.77 3.75 0.78
C SER A 14 14.62 2.79 1.10
N PHE A 15 13.58 3.29 1.77
CA PHE A 15 12.36 2.53 2.01
C PHE A 15 11.68 2.11 0.71
N ARG A 16 11.58 3.04 -0.26
CA ARG A 16 10.96 2.75 -1.55
C ARG A 16 11.68 1.61 -2.27
N TRP A 17 13.01 1.67 -2.30
CA TRP A 17 13.81 0.62 -2.90
C TRP A 17 13.60 -0.72 -2.19
N GLN A 18 13.82 -0.77 -0.88
CA GLN A 18 13.79 -2.02 -0.12
C GLN A 18 12.39 -2.62 0.01
N CYS A 19 11.37 -1.81 0.29
CA CYS A 19 10.06 -2.29 0.70
C CYS A 19 9.00 -2.24 -0.40
N VAL A 20 9.27 -1.61 -1.55
CA VAL A 20 8.29 -1.47 -2.64
C VAL A 20 8.82 -2.03 -3.96
N GLU A 21 10.05 -1.69 -4.35
CA GLU A 21 10.60 -2.06 -5.65
C GLU A 21 11.30 -3.42 -5.63
N GLN A 22 12.00 -3.76 -4.54
CA GLN A 22 12.62 -5.08 -4.36
C GLN A 22 11.54 -6.13 -4.02
N PRO A 23 11.33 -7.18 -4.85
CA PRO A 23 10.23 -8.12 -4.66
C PRO A 23 10.27 -8.86 -3.31
N ILE A 24 11.46 -9.31 -2.91
CA ILE A 24 11.65 -10.01 -1.63
C ILE A 24 11.44 -9.05 -0.46
N GLY A 25 11.99 -7.84 -0.53
CA GLY A 25 11.83 -6.86 0.54
C GLY A 25 10.38 -6.39 0.69
N LYS A 26 9.65 -6.19 -0.42
CA LYS A 26 8.19 -5.96 -0.40
C LYS A 26 7.42 -7.11 0.23
N LEU A 27 7.75 -8.36 -0.11
CA LEU A 27 7.11 -9.53 0.50
C LEU A 27 7.34 -9.58 2.01
N LEU A 28 8.58 -9.37 2.47
CA LEU A 28 8.92 -9.36 3.89
C LEU A 28 8.24 -8.22 4.62
N PHE A 29 8.20 -7.04 4.03
CA PHE A 29 7.54 -5.88 4.60
C PHE A 29 6.02 -6.08 4.71
N ARG A 30 5.36 -6.65 3.69
CA ARG A 30 3.93 -7.02 3.78
C ARG A 30 3.65 -7.97 4.94
N ARG A 31 4.47 -9.01 5.12
CA ARG A 31 4.35 -9.93 6.26
C ARG A 31 4.54 -9.23 7.61
N PHE A 32 5.45 -8.26 7.68
CA PHE A 32 5.62 -7.43 8.87
C PHE A 32 4.36 -6.61 9.17
N LEU A 33 3.75 -5.99 8.14
CA LEU A 33 2.49 -5.24 8.31
C LEU A 33 1.35 -6.15 8.79
N GLU A 34 1.22 -7.34 8.19
CA GLU A 34 0.19 -8.33 8.54
C GLU A 34 0.36 -8.89 9.96
N GLY A 35 1.60 -9.03 10.43
CA GLY A 35 1.92 -9.55 11.76
C GLY A 35 1.77 -8.55 12.91
N SER A 36 1.57 -7.26 12.63
CA SER A 36 1.43 -6.21 13.62
C SER A 36 0.03 -5.62 13.62
N ALA A 37 -0.69 -5.70 14.75
CA ALA A 37 -2.04 -5.15 14.86
C ALA A 37 -2.12 -3.64 14.54
N GLU A 38 -1.05 -2.89 14.80
CA GLU A 38 -0.96 -1.46 14.48
C GLU A 38 -0.96 -1.20 12.97
N PHE A 39 -0.39 -2.13 12.18
CA PHE A 39 -0.17 -1.96 10.75
C PHE A 39 -1.07 -2.83 9.87
N ALA A 40 -1.80 -3.76 10.48
CA ALA A 40 -2.61 -4.74 9.76
C ALA A 40 -3.60 -4.08 8.79
N ALA A 41 -4.27 -3.00 9.21
CA ALA A 41 -5.21 -2.27 8.34
C ALA A 41 -4.50 -1.62 7.14
N ALA A 42 -3.30 -1.06 7.31
CA ALA A 42 -2.52 -0.48 6.23
C ALA A 42 -2.02 -1.55 5.23
N GLY A 43 -1.56 -2.70 5.75
CA GLY A 43 -1.17 -3.85 4.93
C GLY A 43 -2.35 -4.41 4.12
N ALA A 44 -3.51 -4.54 4.75
CA ALA A 44 -4.74 -4.99 4.10
C ALA A 44 -5.24 -4.02 3.02
N LEU A 45 -5.19 -2.71 3.30
CA LEU A 45 -5.54 -1.69 2.30
C LEU A 45 -4.63 -1.78 1.08
N TRP A 46 -3.31 -1.87 1.29
CA TRP A 46 -2.36 -1.97 0.18
C TRP A 46 -2.64 -3.21 -0.69
N ALA A 47 -2.87 -4.37 -0.05
CA ALA A 47 -3.23 -5.59 -0.78
C ALA A 47 -4.50 -5.44 -1.63
N GLU A 48 -5.52 -4.76 -1.10
CA GLU A 48 -6.80 -4.55 -1.81
C GLU A 48 -6.68 -3.50 -2.92
N ILE A 49 -5.80 -2.50 -2.79
CA ILE A 49 -5.50 -1.55 -3.88
C ILE A 49 -4.82 -2.29 -5.03
N GLU A 50 -3.81 -3.13 -4.74
CA GLU A 50 -3.14 -3.92 -5.78
C GLU A 50 -4.12 -4.87 -6.48
N ALA A 51 -5.04 -5.50 -5.73
CA ALA A 51 -6.08 -6.32 -6.32
C ALA A 51 -7.05 -5.48 -7.18
N PHE A 52 -7.43 -4.29 -6.72
CA PHE A 52 -8.29 -3.36 -7.45
C PHE A 52 -7.68 -2.91 -8.78
N GLU A 53 -6.36 -2.69 -8.82
CA GLU A 53 -5.64 -2.36 -10.06
C GLU A 53 -5.69 -3.50 -11.10
N GLN A 54 -5.94 -4.74 -10.66
CA GLN A 54 -6.12 -5.91 -11.53
C GLN A 54 -7.59 -6.24 -11.80
N CYS A 55 -8.56 -5.48 -11.27
CA CYS A 55 -9.98 -5.72 -11.52
C CYS A 55 -10.37 -5.35 -12.96
N GLU A 56 -11.17 -6.22 -13.56
CA GLU A 56 -11.88 -5.96 -14.81
C GLU A 56 -12.88 -4.81 -14.64
N ASP A 57 -13.24 -4.17 -15.75
CA ASP A 57 -14.06 -2.95 -15.75
C ASP A 57 -15.46 -3.17 -15.14
N ASP A 58 -16.04 -4.36 -15.31
CA ASP A 58 -17.35 -4.74 -14.77
C ASP A 58 -17.33 -5.03 -13.25
N GLU A 59 -16.17 -5.39 -12.69
CA GLU A 59 -15.98 -5.60 -11.25
C GLU A 59 -15.55 -4.32 -10.51
N ARG A 60 -14.99 -3.34 -11.24
CA ARG A 60 -14.31 -2.17 -10.67
C ARG A 60 -15.22 -1.32 -9.78
N GLU A 61 -16.48 -1.12 -10.14
CA GLU A 61 -17.41 -0.34 -9.30
C GLU A 61 -17.64 -1.00 -7.93
N ALA A 62 -17.88 -2.31 -7.94
CA ALA A 62 -18.11 -3.09 -6.73
C ALA A 62 -16.86 -3.11 -5.83
N ALA A 63 -15.68 -3.31 -6.44
CA ALA A 63 -14.41 -3.29 -5.73
C ALA A 63 -14.10 -1.91 -5.11
N ALA A 64 -14.37 -0.82 -5.83
CA ALA A 64 -14.22 0.54 -5.30
C ALA A 64 -15.16 0.83 -4.12
N LYS A 65 -16.40 0.32 -4.16
CA LYS A 65 -17.35 0.43 -3.04
C LYS A 65 -16.88 -0.36 -1.81
N LYS A 66 -16.35 -1.57 -2.02
CA LYS A 66 -15.76 -2.39 -0.96
C LYS A 66 -14.58 -1.68 -0.29
N LEU A 67 -13.64 -1.15 -1.06
CA LEU A 67 -12.50 -0.37 -0.55
C LEU A 67 -12.96 0.79 0.34
N ARG A 68 -13.89 1.63 -0.16
CA ARG A 68 -14.37 2.81 0.56
C ARG A 68 -15.05 2.45 1.89
N SER A 69 -15.94 1.46 1.87
CA SER A 69 -16.70 1.06 3.07
C SER A 69 -15.82 0.39 4.13
N ARG A 70 -14.82 -0.39 3.72
CA ARG A 70 -13.93 -1.13 4.62
C ARG A 70 -12.84 -0.26 5.23
N PHE A 71 -12.19 0.59 4.42
CA PHE A 71 -10.96 1.28 4.82
C PHE A 71 -11.10 2.80 4.99
N PHE A 72 -11.98 3.47 4.23
CA PHE A 72 -12.02 4.94 4.21
C PHE A 72 -13.11 5.53 5.10
N THR A 73 -14.09 4.71 5.48
CA THR A 73 -15.26 5.16 6.24
C THR A 73 -15.01 4.96 7.74
N PRO A 74 -15.17 5.99 8.60
CA PRO A 74 -15.15 5.83 10.04
C PRO A 74 -16.15 4.76 10.49
N GLY A 75 -15.69 3.78 11.27
CA GLY A 75 -16.50 2.62 11.69
C GLY A 75 -16.47 1.42 10.73
N GLY A 76 -15.76 1.51 9.59
CA GLY A 76 -15.40 0.36 8.77
C GLY A 76 -14.51 -0.62 9.53
N SER A 77 -14.57 -1.92 9.17
CA SER A 77 -13.88 -2.99 9.91
C SER A 77 -12.37 -2.82 9.99
N GLU A 78 -11.75 -2.16 9.01
CA GLU A 78 -10.31 -1.87 8.94
C GLU A 78 -10.08 -0.39 8.59
N HIS A 79 -10.88 0.49 9.21
CA HIS A 79 -10.79 1.92 8.99
C HIS A 79 -9.35 2.44 9.17
N CYS A 80 -8.79 3.01 8.11
CA CYS A 80 -7.45 3.57 8.04
C CYS A 80 -7.45 5.03 8.49
N GLY A 81 -7.49 5.25 9.81
CA GLY A 81 -7.55 6.59 10.41
C GLY A 81 -6.31 7.48 10.17
N PHE A 82 -5.23 6.93 9.61
CA PHE A 82 -4.05 7.70 9.19
C PHE A 82 -4.25 8.44 7.85
N LEU A 83 -5.29 8.11 7.09
CA LEU A 83 -5.59 8.76 5.81
C LEU A 83 -6.18 10.15 6.05
N SER A 84 -5.75 11.11 5.23
CA SER A 84 -6.35 12.45 5.24
C SER A 84 -7.72 12.44 4.56
N ALA A 85 -8.58 13.39 4.94
CA ALA A 85 -9.89 13.56 4.29
C ALA A 85 -9.78 13.76 2.77
N ALA A 86 -8.71 14.41 2.31
CA ALA A 86 -8.44 14.61 0.89
C ALA A 86 -8.11 13.29 0.16
N ALA A 87 -7.37 12.37 0.80
CA ALA A 87 -7.04 11.08 0.21
C ALA A 87 -8.26 10.15 0.07
N THR A 88 -9.27 10.33 0.92
CA THR A 88 -10.51 9.53 0.91
C THR A 88 -11.66 10.19 0.16
N ALA A 89 -11.47 11.40 -0.37
CA ALA A 89 -12.51 12.14 -1.05
C ALA A 89 -12.85 11.48 -2.41
N PRO A 90 -14.13 11.48 -2.83
CA PRO A 90 -14.47 11.14 -4.21
C PRO A 90 -13.79 12.12 -5.18
N PRO A 91 -13.49 11.70 -6.42
CA PRO A 91 -12.90 12.58 -7.42
C PRO A 91 -13.81 13.80 -7.64
N ALA A 92 -13.22 14.99 -7.68
CA ALA A 92 -13.94 16.19 -8.10
C ALA A 92 -14.37 15.96 -9.56
N GLY A 93 -15.68 15.93 -9.80
CA GLY A 93 -16.26 15.78 -11.13
C GLY A 93 -15.99 16.98 -12.03
#